data_AF-A0A7N0USP2-F1
#
_entry.id   AF-A0A7N0USP2-F1
#
_cell.length_a   1.000
_cell.length_b   1.000
_cell.length_c   1.000
_cell.angle_alpha   90.00
_cell.angle_beta   90.00
_cell.angle_gamma   90.00
#
_symmetry.space_group_name_H-M   'P 1'
#
loop_
_entity.id
_entity.type
_entity.pdbx_description
1 polymer ?
#
loop_
_entity_poly.entity_id
_entity_poly.type
_entity_poly.pdbx_seq_one_letter_code
_entity_poly.pdbx_strand_id
1 'polypeptide(L)'
;MDLSLSAYGLELSLVMLCTYVCCVVCICGQHDDEEEEDVVMEAPPDSRHCYTHYLEYQRCRKARGKEAPECRKLAKYYMASCPSELIERWDEQVERGTFPARI
;
A
#
# COMPACT_ATOMS: atom_id res chain seq x y z
N MET A 1 -9.11 -32.55 -37.67
CA MET A 1 -8.39 -32.94 -38.90
C MET A 1 -7.68 -31.68 -39.37
N ASP A 2 -6.64 -31.31 -38.62
CA ASP A 2 -5.25 -31.67 -38.91
C ASP A 2 -4.66 -30.66 -39.88
N LEU A 3 -3.69 -29.88 -39.42
CA LEU A 3 -2.38 -29.87 -40.07
C LEU A 3 -1.30 -29.39 -39.09
N SER A 4 -0.42 -30.32 -38.75
CA SER A 4 1.00 -30.11 -38.44
C SER A 4 1.39 -29.73 -37.01
N LEU A 5 1.09 -30.67 -36.12
CA LEU A 5 1.92 -31.11 -35.01
C LEU A 5 3.32 -31.54 -35.53
N SER A 6 4.23 -30.62 -35.91
CA SER A 6 5.65 -30.93 -36.20
C SER A 6 6.57 -29.69 -36.25
N ALA A 7 6.73 -28.99 -35.12
CA ALA A 7 7.90 -28.13 -34.86
C ALA A 7 8.62 -28.54 -33.56
N TYR A 8 8.52 -29.82 -33.19
CA TYR A 8 9.24 -30.45 -32.09
C TYR A 8 10.69 -30.70 -32.52
N GLY A 9 11.57 -29.71 -32.32
CA GLY A 9 12.99 -29.89 -32.61
C GLY A 9 13.92 -28.91 -31.91
N LEU A 10 13.59 -27.62 -31.86
CA LEU A 10 14.39 -26.61 -31.14
C LEU A 10 13.55 -25.44 -30.60
N GLU A 11 12.25 -25.40 -30.92
CA GLU A 11 11.36 -24.28 -30.57
C GLU A 11 10.59 -24.48 -29.25
N LEU A 12 10.75 -25.61 -28.55
CA LEU A 12 10.09 -25.79 -27.23
C LEU A 12 10.60 -24.82 -26.16
N SER A 13 11.88 -24.43 -26.21
CA SER A 13 12.45 -23.48 -25.23
C SER A 13 11.92 -22.08 -25.45
N LEU A 14 11.86 -21.61 -26.70
CA LEU A 14 11.29 -20.31 -27.07
C LEU A 14 9.78 -20.28 -26.86
N VAL A 15 9.03 -21.35 -27.14
CA VAL A 15 7.59 -21.41 -26.88
C VAL A 15 7.31 -21.44 -25.38
N MET A 16 8.07 -22.21 -24.58
CA MET A 16 7.97 -22.19 -23.11
C MET A 16 8.38 -20.84 -22.55
N LEU A 17 9.41 -20.18 -23.09
CA LEU A 17 9.78 -18.83 -22.70
C LEU A 17 8.74 -17.80 -23.15
N CYS A 18 8.10 -17.98 -24.30
CA CYS A 18 7.09 -17.05 -24.81
C CYS A 18 5.78 -17.21 -24.06
N THR A 19 5.35 -18.44 -23.72
CA THR A 19 4.21 -18.69 -22.82
C THR A 19 4.56 -18.33 -21.39
N TYR A 20 5.79 -18.54 -20.91
CA TYR A 20 6.23 -18.11 -19.57
C TYR A 20 6.36 -16.59 -19.49
N VAL A 21 6.93 -15.90 -20.47
CA VAL A 21 7.00 -14.43 -20.53
C VAL A 21 5.61 -13.86 -20.75
N CYS A 22 4.74 -14.46 -21.56
CA CYS A 22 3.35 -14.01 -21.73
C CYS A 22 2.52 -14.31 -20.47
N CYS A 23 2.72 -15.44 -19.79
CA CYS A 23 2.11 -15.73 -18.48
C CYS A 23 2.68 -14.81 -17.41
N VAL A 24 3.98 -14.57 -17.36
CA VAL A 24 4.63 -13.67 -16.40
C VAL A 24 4.21 -12.24 -16.71
N VAL A 25 4.10 -11.79 -17.95
CA VAL A 25 3.56 -10.46 -18.30
C VAL A 25 2.05 -10.39 -18.03
N CYS A 26 1.28 -11.47 -18.18
CA CYS A 26 -0.11 -11.51 -17.69
C CYS A 26 -0.20 -11.49 -16.16
N ILE A 27 0.73 -12.15 -15.45
CA ILE A 27 0.83 -12.17 -13.98
C ILE A 27 1.40 -10.85 -13.44
N CYS A 28 2.29 -10.18 -14.18
CA CYS A 28 2.95 -8.92 -13.82
C CYS A 28 2.24 -7.69 -14.41
N GLY A 29 1.28 -7.88 -15.31
CA GLY A 29 0.44 -6.85 -15.93
C GLY A 29 -0.66 -6.32 -15.01
N GLN A 30 -0.64 -6.72 -13.74
CA GLN A 30 -1.41 -6.15 -12.63
C GLN A 30 -0.44 -5.64 -11.57
N HIS A 31 0.44 -4.71 -11.94
CA HIS A 31 1.23 -3.98 -10.96
C HIS A 31 1.34 -2.50 -11.31
N ASP A 32 0.21 -1.93 -11.72
CA ASP A 32 -0.05 -0.50 -11.61
C ASP A 32 -1.08 -0.34 -10.48
N ASP A 33 -0.56 0.15 -9.35
CA ASP A 33 -1.27 0.72 -8.21
C ASP A 33 -2.34 -0.16 -7.54
N GLU A 34 -1.90 -0.83 -6.47
CA GLU A 34 -2.69 -1.51 -5.43
C GLU A 34 -4.10 -0.93 -5.25
N GLU A 35 -5.09 -1.75 -5.60
CA GLU A 35 -6.43 -1.78 -5.03
C GLU A 35 -6.36 -1.77 -3.50
N GLU A 36 -7.03 -0.83 -2.84
CA GLU A 36 -7.97 -1.14 -1.75
C GLU A 36 -8.89 0.08 -1.56
N GLU A 37 -9.96 0.10 -2.33
CA GLU A 37 -11.12 0.94 -2.09
C GLU A 37 -11.85 0.34 -0.88
N ASP A 38 -11.77 1.03 0.26
CA ASP A 38 -12.72 1.02 1.37
C ASP A 38 -13.23 -0.35 1.89
N VAL A 39 -12.34 -1.30 2.22
CA VAL A 39 -12.70 -2.30 3.22
C VAL A 39 -12.43 -1.69 4.60
N VAL A 40 -13.45 -1.03 5.17
CA VAL A 40 -13.47 -0.69 6.60
C VAL A 40 -13.43 -2.01 7.35
N MET A 41 -12.22 -2.46 7.68
CA MET A 41 -11.98 -3.61 8.52
C MET A 41 -12.38 -3.20 9.93
N GLU A 42 -13.63 -3.46 10.32
CA GLU A 42 -14.10 -3.36 11.71
C GLU A 42 -13.42 -4.44 12.58
N ALA A 43 -12.10 -4.38 12.70
CA ALA A 43 -11.39 -4.90 13.85
C ALA A 43 -11.59 -3.88 14.98
N PRO A 44 -11.80 -4.31 16.26
CA PRO A 44 -11.86 -3.37 17.36
C PRO A 44 -10.56 -2.56 17.32
N PRO A 45 -10.62 -1.21 17.39
CA PRO A 45 -9.42 -0.40 17.30
C PRO A 45 -8.52 -0.83 18.45
N ASP A 46 -7.47 -1.59 18.14
CA ASP A 46 -6.38 -1.71 19.07
C ASP A 46 -5.73 -0.33 19.07
N SER A 47 -6.26 0.53 19.94
CA SER A 47 -5.94 1.95 20.06
C SER A 47 -4.43 2.23 20.07
N ARG A 48 -3.62 1.23 20.43
CA ARG A 48 -2.16 1.23 20.38
C ARG A 48 -1.58 1.29 18.96
N HIS A 49 -2.14 0.53 18.02
CA HIS A 49 -1.66 0.48 16.64
C HIS A 49 -1.99 1.79 15.90
N CYS A 50 -3.23 2.27 16.03
CA CYS A 50 -3.66 3.56 15.48
C CYS A 50 -2.77 4.72 15.99
N TYR A 51 -2.55 4.79 17.31
CA TYR A 51 -1.71 5.84 17.91
C TYR A 51 -0.28 5.83 17.37
N THR A 52 0.29 4.64 17.14
CA THR A 52 1.66 4.49 16.62
C THR A 52 1.77 5.03 15.20
N HIS A 53 0.85 4.67 14.30
CA HIS A 53 0.85 5.16 12.92
C HIS A 53 0.62 6.68 12.80
N TYR A 54 -0.25 7.25 13.65
CA TYR A 54 -0.43 8.71 13.70
C TYR A 54 0.87 9.43 14.10
N LEU A 55 1.60 8.93 15.11
CA LEU A 55 2.89 9.49 15.52
C LEU A 55 3.94 9.41 14.41
N GLU A 56 4.00 8.28 13.70
CA GLU A 56 4.93 8.08 12.58
C GLU A 56 4.66 9.07 11.45
N TYR A 57 3.39 9.27 11.08
CA TYR A 57 3.01 10.28 10.10
C TYR A 57 3.43 11.68 10.54
N GLN A 58 3.15 12.05 11.79
CA GLN A 58 3.47 13.38 12.32
C GLN A 58 4.99 13.64 12.35
N ARG A 59 5.80 12.63 12.72
CA ARG A 59 7.27 12.71 12.66
C ARG A 59 7.77 12.80 11.23
N CYS A 60 7.24 11.99 10.33
CA CYS A 60 7.57 12.00 8.91
C CYS A 60 7.29 13.39 8.30
N ARG A 61 6.11 13.93 8.60
CA ARG A 61 5.66 15.27 8.19
C ARG A 61 6.60 16.37 8.66
N LYS A 62 7.08 16.28 9.90
CA LYS A 62 8.03 17.26 10.47
C LYS A 62 9.45 17.13 9.92
N ALA A 63 9.90 15.90 9.65
CA ALA A 63 11.27 15.64 9.18
C ALA A 63 11.45 15.85 7.68
N ARG A 64 10.48 15.43 6.87
CA ARG A 64 10.57 15.37 5.39
C ARG A 64 9.55 16.24 4.66
N GLY A 65 8.53 16.74 5.36
CA GLY A 65 7.41 17.47 4.76
C GLY A 65 6.26 16.55 4.32
N LYS A 66 5.09 17.14 4.05
CA LYS A 66 3.86 16.41 3.68
C LYS A 66 3.95 15.71 2.30
N GLU A 67 4.89 16.13 1.45
CA GLU A 67 4.99 15.68 0.04
C GLU A 67 5.86 14.44 -0.15
N ALA A 68 6.53 13.95 0.91
CA ALA A 68 7.33 12.74 0.78
C ALA A 68 6.44 11.51 0.52
N PRO A 69 6.80 10.63 -0.43
CA PRO A 69 5.99 9.47 -0.79
C PRO A 69 5.77 8.52 0.39
N GLU A 70 6.77 8.38 1.26
CA GLU A 70 6.72 7.65 2.54
C GLU A 70 5.61 8.19 3.45
N CYS A 71 5.54 9.52 3.63
CA CYS A 71 4.55 10.15 4.52
C CYS A 71 3.13 10.05 3.92
N ARG A 72 3.00 10.07 2.59
CA ARG A 72 1.71 9.90 1.91
C ARG A 72 1.13 8.50 2.10
N LYS A 73 1.98 7.46 2.10
CA LYS A 73 1.55 6.09 2.44
C LYS A 73 1.08 6.01 3.89
N LEU A 74 1.88 6.52 4.82
CA LEU A 74 1.50 6.60 6.25
C LEU A 74 0.18 7.37 6.44
N ALA A 75 -0.07 8.40 5.64
CA ALA A 75 -1.30 9.16 5.69
C ALA A 75 -2.55 8.31 5.41
N LYS A 76 -2.48 7.48 4.37
CA LYS A 76 -3.56 6.55 4.05
C LYS A 76 -3.76 5.51 5.16
N TYR A 77 -2.68 4.94 5.70
CA TYR A 77 -2.76 3.93 6.74
C TYR A 77 -3.38 4.44 8.05
N TYR A 78 -2.97 5.61 8.55
CA TYR A 78 -3.57 6.13 9.79
C TYR A 78 -5.03 6.56 9.57
N MET A 79 -5.38 7.07 8.39
CA MET A 79 -6.78 7.43 8.06
C MET A 79 -7.69 6.20 7.98
N ALA A 80 -7.19 5.07 7.47
CA ALA A 80 -7.95 3.82 7.39
C ALA A 80 -8.05 3.09 8.74
N SER A 81 -7.02 3.21 9.59
CA SER A 81 -6.94 2.47 10.87
C SER A 81 -7.48 3.22 12.08
N CYS A 82 -7.59 4.55 12.02
CA CYS A 82 -8.05 5.39 13.12
C CYS A 82 -9.42 6.01 12.82
N PRO A 83 -10.33 6.10 13.81
CA PRO A 83 -11.53 6.92 13.67
C PRO A 83 -11.17 8.40 13.51
N SER A 84 -11.86 9.11 12.60
CA SER A 84 -11.62 10.52 12.27
C SER A 84 -11.71 11.45 13.49
N GLU A 85 -12.68 11.21 14.38
CA GLU A 85 -12.86 12.00 15.62
C GLU A 85 -11.61 12.00 16.51
N LEU A 86 -10.89 10.86 16.57
CA LEU A 86 -9.68 10.74 17.37
C LEU A 86 -8.51 11.50 16.74
N ILE A 87 -8.39 11.45 15.42
CA ILE A 87 -7.38 12.18 14.65
C ILE A 87 -7.57 13.69 14.87
N GLU A 88 -8.80 14.20 14.70
CA GLU A 88 -9.11 15.62 14.89
C GLU A 88 -8.74 16.10 16.30
N ARG A 89 -9.10 15.34 17.33
CA ARG A 89 -8.76 15.67 18.71
C ARG A 89 -7.25 15.72 18.95
N TRP A 90 -6.48 14.81 18.35
CA TRP A 90 -5.03 14.81 18.46
C TRP A 90 -4.40 15.96 17.67
N ASP A 91 -4.91 16.26 16.48
CA ASP A 91 -4.43 17.40 15.69
C ASP A 91 -4.60 18.72 16.44
N GLU A 92 -5.73 18.94 17.11
CA GLU A 92 -5.90 20.10 18.00
C GLU A 92 -4.91 20.14 19.16
N GLN A 93 -4.53 18.99 19.72
CA GLN A 93 -3.55 18.93 20.81
C GLN A 93 -2.13 19.22 20.29
N VAL A 94 -1.82 18.79 19.07
CA VAL A 94 -0.55 19.07 18.40
C VAL A 94 -0.46 20.57 18.07
N GLU A 95 -1.51 21.17 17.54
CA GLU A 95 -1.57 22.61 17.25
C GLU A 95 -1.48 23.47 18.52
N ARG A 96 -2.11 23.02 19.62
CA ARG A 96 -2.00 23.68 20.93
C ARG A 96 -0.68 23.39 21.65
N GLY A 97 0.15 22.47 21.14
CA GLY A 97 1.39 22.05 21.79
C GLY A 97 1.20 21.30 23.12
N THR A 98 0.00 20.78 23.40
CA THR A 98 -0.34 20.04 24.63
C THR A 98 -0.25 18.53 24.46
N PHE A 99 0.21 18.07 23.31
CA PHE A 99 0.29 16.65 22.98
C PHE A 99 1.35 15.92 23.82
N PRO A 100 1.03 14.79 24.47
CA PRO A 100 1.93 14.13 25.42
C PRO A 100 3.14 13.43 24.77
N ALA A 101 3.09 13.15 23.46
CA ALA A 101 4.19 12.50 22.76
C ALA A 101 5.07 13.51 22.00
N ARG A 102 6.36 13.20 21.93
CA ARG A 102 7.34 13.98 21.17
C ARG A 102 7.20 13.69 19.68
N ILE A 103 6.80 14.73 18.94
CA ILE A 103 6.69 14.79 17.48
C ILE A 103 7.77 15.69 16.92
#